data_AF-A0A1Z9M3X3-F1
#
_entry.id   AF-A0A1Z9M3X3-F1
#
_cell.length_a   1.000
_cell.length_b   1.000
_cell.length_c   1.000
_cell.angle_alpha   90.00
_cell.angle_beta   90.00
_cell.angle_gamma   90.00
#
_symmetry.space_group_name_H-M   'P 1'
#
loop_
_entity.id
_entity.type
_entity.pdbx_description
1 polymer ?
#
loop_
_entity_poly.entity_id
_entity_poly.type
_entity_poly.pdbx_seq_one_letter_code
_entity_poly.pdbx_strand_id
1 'polypeptide(L)'
;MKNLFELGSKYSRHIISDSLNDTDNFPIPSDKLEEIVKRIKISREGIVHVRELNSYLLFVDLVKGDKEKRFHFNEYFENDYFHWESQTTQKQDDQQILDLISKKYDILLFVRIDQKVKSITQQFTYCGQVQYITHDSKSNYPVRVDLLSLEYDKSTKNDSLKDIYEWKPEDSGKTTLNKTNYSSGKKRTNYSKPGKTERRGLVTSRVGQGWYRQEVLKKWDYKCGVTGSDIIKILISSHIVPWKDSDDEEKLDSDNGILLSPDLDGLFDKYLISFDDSGEILISNKLTEEELKLLGINKNMRL
;
A
#
# COMPACT_ATOMS: atom_id res chain seq x y z
N MET A 1 -0.27 -16.96 -3.21
CA MET A 1 1.04 -16.45 -3.68
C MET A 1 1.97 -16.35 -2.47
N LYS A 2 3.12 -17.04 -2.46
CA LYS A 2 4.19 -16.76 -1.49
C LYS A 2 4.51 -15.26 -1.63
N ASN A 3 4.58 -14.55 -0.51
CA ASN A 3 5.00 -13.15 -0.54
C ASN A 3 6.46 -13.12 -0.98
N LEU A 4 6.69 -12.66 -2.21
CA LEU A 4 8.03 -12.57 -2.79
C LEU A 4 8.98 -11.73 -1.92
N PHE A 5 8.41 -10.75 -1.23
CA PHE A 5 9.10 -9.88 -0.29
C PHE A 5 8.38 -9.89 1.06
N GLU A 6 9.17 -9.89 2.12
CA GLU A 6 8.71 -9.81 3.49
C GLU A 6 8.71 -8.36 3.95
N LEU A 7 7.60 -7.93 4.54
CA LEU A 7 7.40 -6.56 5.00
C LEU A 7 8.47 -6.18 6.02
N GLY A 8 9.18 -5.07 5.79
CA GLY A 8 10.25 -4.58 6.66
C GLY A 8 11.59 -5.29 6.50
N SER A 9 11.69 -6.31 5.64
CA SER A 9 12.96 -6.95 5.31
C SER A 9 13.78 -6.08 4.35
N LYS A 10 15.11 -6.23 4.43
CA LYS A 10 16.06 -5.42 3.66
C LYS A 10 16.52 -6.15 2.41
N TYR A 11 16.51 -5.41 1.30
CA TYR A 11 16.85 -5.91 -0.01
C TYR A 11 17.80 -4.93 -0.71
N SER A 12 18.91 -5.44 -1.23
CA SER A 12 19.64 -4.72 -2.27
C SER A 12 18.95 -4.97 -3.62
N ARG A 13 19.17 -4.12 -4.62
CA ARG A 13 18.74 -4.43 -5.99
C ARG A 13 19.29 -5.76 -6.52
N HIS A 14 20.38 -6.27 -5.93
CA HIS A 14 20.93 -7.59 -6.23
C HIS A 14 20.19 -8.72 -5.50
N ILE A 15 19.71 -8.50 -4.28
CA ILE A 15 18.99 -9.54 -3.52
C ILE A 15 17.53 -9.63 -3.98
N ILE A 16 16.93 -8.53 -4.44
CA ILE A 16 15.58 -8.54 -5.06
C ILE A 16 15.54 -9.52 -6.23
N SER A 17 16.62 -9.59 -7.01
CA SER A 17 16.74 -10.59 -8.08
C SER A 17 16.81 -12.03 -7.58
N ASP A 18 17.41 -12.26 -6.42
CA ASP A 18 17.54 -13.61 -5.87
C ASP A 18 16.20 -14.07 -5.26
N SER A 19 15.42 -13.16 -4.66
CA SER A 19 14.06 -13.45 -4.21
C SER A 19 13.12 -13.83 -5.36
N LEU A 20 13.35 -13.32 -6.58
CA LEU A 20 12.63 -13.71 -7.80
C LEU A 20 12.88 -15.16 -8.23
N ASN A 21 13.96 -15.81 -7.76
CA ASN A 21 14.26 -17.20 -8.07
C ASN A 21 13.50 -18.20 -7.19
N ASP A 22 12.93 -17.78 -6.05
CA ASP A 22 12.32 -18.66 -5.04
C ASP A 22 10.80 -18.85 -5.23
N THR A 23 10.30 -18.66 -6.45
CA THR A 23 8.87 -18.75 -6.77
C THR A 23 8.46 -20.17 -7.17
N ASP A 24 8.29 -21.04 -6.18
CA ASP A 24 7.68 -22.39 -6.33
C ASP A 24 6.31 -22.37 -7.06
N ASN A 25 5.65 -21.21 -7.16
CA ASN A 25 4.32 -21.06 -7.75
C ASN A 25 4.29 -20.44 -9.16
N PHE A 26 5.40 -19.88 -9.66
CA PHE A 26 5.53 -19.35 -11.02
C PHE A 26 7.01 -19.35 -11.40
N PRO A 27 7.54 -20.43 -12.01
CA PRO A 27 8.94 -20.45 -12.43
C PRO A 27 9.10 -19.46 -13.58
N ILE A 28 9.66 -18.29 -13.28
CA ILE A 28 10.15 -17.38 -14.32
C ILE A 28 11.29 -18.14 -15.03
N PRO A 29 11.23 -18.32 -16.36
CA PRO A 29 12.33 -18.94 -17.10
C PRO A 29 13.66 -18.27 -16.79
N SER A 30 14.72 -19.06 -16.57
CA SER A 30 16.01 -18.55 -16.08
C SER A 30 16.62 -17.46 -16.96
N ASP A 31 16.42 -17.54 -18.27
CA ASP A 31 16.82 -16.56 -19.28
C ASP A 31 16.08 -15.23 -19.12
N LYS A 32 14.75 -15.27 -18.87
CA LYS A 32 13.96 -14.07 -18.57
C LYS A 32 14.34 -13.48 -17.23
N LEU A 33 14.61 -14.32 -16.25
CA LEU A 33 15.00 -13.87 -14.92
C LEU A 33 16.31 -13.08 -14.99
N GLU A 34 17.34 -13.57 -15.69
CA GLU A 34 18.58 -12.83 -15.91
C GLU A 34 18.34 -11.46 -16.56
N GLU A 35 17.40 -11.36 -17.51
CA GLU A 35 17.03 -10.09 -18.13
C GLU A 35 16.38 -9.11 -17.12
N ILE A 36 15.46 -9.60 -16.29
CA ILE A 36 14.81 -8.82 -15.23
C ILE A 36 15.85 -8.33 -14.24
N VAL A 37 16.74 -9.22 -13.77
CA VAL A 37 17.84 -8.91 -12.87
C VAL A 37 18.70 -7.79 -13.46
N LYS A 38 19.08 -7.93 -14.74
CA LYS A 38 19.91 -6.96 -15.45
C LYS A 38 19.21 -5.60 -15.53
N ARG A 39 17.90 -5.58 -15.82
CA ARG A 39 17.10 -4.35 -15.88
C ARG A 39 17.00 -3.65 -14.52
N ILE A 40 16.73 -4.39 -13.44
CA ILE A 40 16.68 -3.85 -12.07
C ILE A 40 18.05 -3.29 -11.66
N LYS A 41 19.15 -3.96 -12.03
CA LYS A 41 20.52 -3.53 -11.71
C LYS A 41 20.93 -2.25 -12.45
N ILE A 42 20.61 -2.16 -13.73
CA ILE A 42 21.07 -1.05 -14.60
C ILE A 42 20.15 0.17 -14.52
N SER A 43 18.88 -0.02 -14.11
CA SER A 43 17.94 1.09 -14.01
C SER A 43 18.44 2.18 -13.06
N ARG A 44 18.60 3.38 -13.63
CA ARG A 44 18.82 4.63 -12.91
C ARG A 44 17.50 5.26 -12.47
N GLU A 45 16.38 4.76 -13.00
CA GLU A 45 15.05 5.25 -12.69
C GLU A 45 14.60 4.70 -11.33
N GLY A 46 13.85 5.52 -10.59
CA GLY A 46 13.24 5.12 -9.31
C GLY A 46 12.13 4.09 -9.49
N ILE A 47 11.64 3.86 -10.70
CA ILE A 47 10.53 2.96 -10.99
C ILE A 47 10.95 1.93 -12.04
N VAL A 48 10.60 0.66 -11.83
CA VAL A 48 10.96 -0.45 -12.73
C VAL A 48 9.76 -1.35 -12.96
N HIS A 49 9.32 -1.49 -14.19
CA HIS A 49 8.28 -2.46 -14.57
C HIS A 49 8.86 -3.87 -14.64
N VAL A 50 8.30 -4.80 -13.86
CA VAL A 50 8.56 -6.23 -13.94
C VAL A 50 7.30 -6.94 -14.42
N ARG A 51 7.26 -7.25 -15.72
CA ARG A 51 6.06 -7.76 -16.40
C ARG A 51 5.63 -9.13 -15.86
N GLU A 52 6.61 -9.94 -15.49
CA GLU A 52 6.45 -11.30 -14.98
C GLU A 52 5.77 -11.33 -13.60
N LEU A 53 5.86 -10.25 -12.84
CA LEU A 53 5.14 -10.06 -11.58
C LEU A 53 3.84 -9.28 -11.76
N ASN A 54 3.52 -8.85 -12.98
CA ASN A 54 2.47 -7.86 -13.24
C ASN A 54 2.57 -6.63 -12.30
N SER A 55 3.80 -6.18 -12.02
CA SER A 55 4.08 -5.21 -10.96
C SER A 55 5.12 -4.17 -11.37
N TYR A 56 5.03 -2.98 -10.78
CA TYR A 56 6.08 -1.98 -10.72
C TYR A 56 6.83 -2.07 -9.38
N LEU A 57 8.16 -2.04 -9.44
CA LEU A 57 9.01 -1.85 -8.26
C LEU A 57 9.36 -0.37 -8.14
N LEU A 58 9.00 0.26 -7.03
CA LEU A 58 9.25 1.67 -6.75
C LEU A 58 10.35 1.80 -5.69
N PHE A 59 11.53 2.26 -6.11
CA PHE A 59 12.71 2.49 -5.29
C PHE A 59 12.84 3.97 -4.92
N VAL A 60 12.83 4.27 -3.63
CA VAL A 60 12.91 5.63 -3.11
C VAL A 60 14.06 5.79 -2.12
N ASP A 61 14.87 6.82 -2.35
CA ASP A 61 15.86 7.35 -1.43
C ASP A 61 15.24 8.59 -0.76
N LEU A 62 15.00 8.58 0.56
CA LEU A 62 14.37 9.73 1.23
C LEU A 62 15.34 10.92 1.35
N VAL A 63 16.60 10.64 1.68
CA VAL A 63 17.68 11.63 1.70
C VAL A 63 18.36 11.65 0.34
N LYS A 64 18.20 12.76 -0.36
CA LYS A 64 18.76 12.99 -1.69
C LYS A 64 20.22 13.47 -1.63
N GLY A 65 21.01 13.10 -2.64
CA GLY A 65 22.41 13.54 -2.76
C GLY A 65 22.54 15.04 -3.08
N ASP A 66 23.74 15.61 -2.91
CA ASP A 66 23.98 17.06 -3.11
C ASP A 66 23.60 17.60 -4.51
N LYS A 67 23.58 16.74 -5.54
CA LYS A 67 23.13 17.10 -6.90
C LYS A 67 21.61 17.19 -7.03
N GLU A 68 20.88 16.53 -6.15
CA GLU A 68 19.41 16.43 -6.14
C GLU A 68 18.76 17.43 -5.18
N LYS A 69 19.51 18.01 -4.22
CA LYS A 69 19.04 19.05 -3.28
C LYS A 69 18.44 20.31 -3.92
N ARG A 70 18.68 20.54 -5.21
CA ARG A 70 18.09 21.68 -5.97
C ARG A 70 16.62 21.45 -6.31
N PHE A 71 16.13 20.23 -6.12
CA PHE A 71 14.78 19.80 -6.43
C PHE A 71 14.16 19.36 -5.10
N HIS A 72 13.13 20.07 -4.65
CA HIS A 72 12.48 19.87 -3.36
C HIS A 72 11.64 18.59 -3.34
N PHE A 73 12.29 17.43 -3.47
CA PHE A 73 11.62 16.14 -3.36
C PHE A 73 11.27 15.90 -1.89
N ASN A 74 9.96 15.83 -1.61
CA ASN A 74 9.43 15.57 -0.29
C ASN A 74 8.72 14.22 -0.32
N GLU A 75 9.44 13.12 -0.53
CA GLU A 75 8.87 11.79 -0.33
C GLU A 75 8.85 11.45 1.15
N TYR A 76 7.69 11.15 1.70
CA TYR A 76 7.56 10.75 3.11
C TYR A 76 6.25 10.01 3.34
N PHE A 77 6.21 9.24 4.42
CA PHE A 77 4.97 8.69 4.92
C PHE A 77 4.22 9.74 5.74
N GLU A 78 2.95 9.96 5.47
CA GLU A 78 2.00 10.59 6.36
C GLU A 78 0.89 9.59 6.72
N ASN A 79 1.03 8.95 7.89
CA ASN A 79 0.25 7.78 8.23
C ASN A 79 0.38 6.70 7.12
N ASP A 80 -0.74 6.20 6.63
CA ASP A 80 -0.88 5.22 5.56
C ASP A 80 -0.62 5.78 4.15
N TYR A 81 -0.43 7.09 4.00
CA TYR A 81 -0.12 7.69 2.70
C TYR A 81 1.39 7.82 2.54
N PHE A 82 1.89 7.39 1.39
CA PHE A 82 3.23 7.69 0.93
C PHE A 82 3.14 8.77 -0.14
N HIS A 83 3.63 9.96 0.19
CA HIS A 83 3.77 11.05 -0.77
C HIS A 83 4.97 10.76 -1.65
N TRP A 84 4.76 10.72 -2.96
CA TRP A 84 5.81 10.45 -3.93
C TRP A 84 5.84 11.53 -5.00
N GLU A 85 7.04 11.93 -5.43
CA GLU A 85 7.23 12.87 -6.53
C GLU A 85 8.05 12.19 -7.62
N SER A 86 7.57 12.26 -8.87
CA SER A 86 8.27 11.70 -10.02
C SER A 86 9.58 12.44 -10.29
N GLN A 87 10.45 11.86 -11.11
CA GLN A 87 11.66 12.59 -11.53
C GLN A 87 11.27 13.83 -12.36
N THR A 88 12.10 14.88 -12.33
CA THR A 88 11.81 16.19 -12.95
C THR A 88 11.66 16.16 -14.47
N THR A 89 12.07 15.07 -15.12
CA THR A 89 11.90 14.87 -16.56
C THR A 89 10.68 14.03 -16.92
N GLN A 90 10.04 13.40 -15.93
CA GLN A 90 8.86 12.57 -16.12
C GLN A 90 7.60 13.43 -16.13
N LYS A 91 6.75 13.20 -17.13
CA LYS A 91 5.51 13.96 -17.36
C LYS A 91 4.27 13.13 -17.01
N GLN A 92 3.14 13.80 -16.89
CA GLN A 92 1.87 13.13 -16.59
C GLN A 92 1.43 12.11 -17.66
N ASP A 93 1.86 12.30 -18.91
CA ASP A 93 1.55 11.43 -20.05
C ASP A 93 2.56 10.30 -20.25
N ASP A 94 3.60 10.20 -19.41
CA ASP A 94 4.52 9.07 -19.46
C ASP A 94 3.81 7.78 -19.08
N GLN A 95 4.07 6.71 -19.84
CA GLN A 95 3.37 5.42 -19.69
C GLN A 95 3.44 4.87 -18.26
N GLN A 96 4.55 5.08 -17.55
CA GLN A 96 4.70 4.64 -16.15
C GLN A 96 3.71 5.36 -15.22
N ILE A 97 3.47 6.66 -15.43
CA ILE A 97 2.51 7.44 -14.64
C ILE A 97 1.07 7.06 -15.02
N LEU A 98 0.79 6.88 -16.30
CA LEU A 98 -0.50 6.39 -16.77
C LEU A 98 -0.82 5.00 -16.21
N ASP A 99 0.17 4.11 -16.15
CA ASP A 99 0.04 2.78 -15.57
C ASP A 99 -0.29 2.85 -14.08
N LEU A 100 0.38 3.73 -13.31
CA LEU A 100 0.05 4.02 -11.91
C LEU A 100 -1.41 4.46 -11.75
N ILE A 101 -1.85 5.44 -12.56
CA ILE A 101 -3.21 6.00 -12.51
C ILE A 101 -4.26 4.94 -12.89
N SER A 102 -3.95 4.09 -13.87
CA SER A 102 -4.86 3.04 -14.35
C SER A 102 -5.09 1.92 -13.33
N LYS A 103 -4.22 1.78 -12.33
CA LYS A 103 -4.22 0.69 -11.34
C LYS A 103 -4.12 -0.71 -11.96
N LYS A 104 -3.60 -0.80 -13.18
CA LYS A 104 -3.46 -2.07 -13.92
C LYS A 104 -2.40 -3.01 -13.33
N TYR A 105 -1.42 -2.45 -12.64
CA TYR A 105 -0.27 -3.15 -12.09
C TYR A 105 -0.15 -2.88 -10.60
N ASP A 106 0.30 -3.87 -9.84
CA ASP A 106 0.64 -3.68 -8.43
C ASP A 106 1.89 -2.80 -8.31
N ILE A 107 2.00 -2.03 -7.23
CA ILE A 107 3.18 -1.18 -6.99
C ILE A 107 3.81 -1.64 -5.68
N LEU A 108 5.04 -2.13 -5.76
CA LEU A 108 5.81 -2.64 -4.63
C LEU A 108 6.82 -1.59 -4.20
N LEU A 109 6.67 -1.06 -2.98
CA LEU A 109 7.45 0.08 -2.50
C LEU A 109 8.71 -0.39 -1.73
N PHE A 110 9.86 0.14 -2.12
CA PHE A 110 11.18 -0.11 -1.52
C PHE A 110 11.82 1.21 -1.14
N VAL A 111 12.04 1.44 0.16
CA VAL A 111 12.52 2.73 0.67
C VAL A 111 13.80 2.56 1.47
N ARG A 112 14.74 3.48 1.28
CA ARG A 112 15.86 3.69 2.23
C ARG A 112 15.95 5.16 2.59
N ILE A 113 16.44 5.42 3.80
CA ILE A 113 16.66 6.79 4.25
C ILE A 113 17.84 7.38 3.49
N ASP A 114 19.05 6.87 3.70
CA ASP A 114 20.25 7.35 3.03
C ASP A 114 20.69 6.38 1.93
N GLN A 115 21.09 6.92 0.77
CA GLN A 115 21.67 6.11 -0.30
C GLN A 115 23.00 5.46 0.13
N LYS A 116 23.86 6.22 0.83
CA LYS A 116 25.16 5.77 1.32
C LYS A 116 25.41 6.24 2.73
N VAL A 117 25.88 5.34 3.59
CA VAL A 117 26.39 5.66 4.93
C VAL A 117 27.85 5.23 4.99
N LYS A 118 28.74 6.17 5.33
CA LYS A 118 30.20 5.93 5.35
C LYS A 118 30.70 5.26 4.05
N SER A 119 30.26 5.80 2.90
CA SER A 119 30.56 5.30 1.55
C SER A 119 30.01 3.92 1.17
N ILE A 120 29.27 3.26 2.07
CA ILE A 120 28.63 1.97 1.81
C ILE A 120 27.20 2.21 1.34
N THR A 121 26.84 1.64 0.18
CA THR A 121 25.46 1.69 -0.35
C THR A 121 24.52 0.94 0.57
N GLN A 122 23.43 1.58 0.98
CA GLN A 122 22.44 0.96 1.86
C GLN A 122 21.42 0.15 1.07
N GLN A 123 20.92 -0.91 1.70
CA GLN A 123 19.79 -1.70 1.21
C GLN A 123 18.47 -0.93 1.37
N PHE A 124 17.49 -1.26 0.53
CA PHE A 124 16.12 -0.79 0.66
C PHE A 124 15.34 -1.67 1.63
N THR A 125 14.41 -1.09 2.35
CA THR A 125 13.42 -1.80 3.15
C THR A 125 12.15 -1.95 2.32
N TYR A 126 11.63 -3.17 2.20
CA TYR A 126 10.33 -3.38 1.54
C TYR A 126 9.20 -2.86 2.44
N CYS A 127 8.44 -1.89 1.95
CA CYS A 127 7.38 -1.19 2.68
C CYS A 127 5.97 -1.67 2.31
N GLY A 128 5.88 -2.73 1.52
CA GLY A 128 4.61 -3.31 1.12
C GLY A 128 4.07 -2.79 -0.21
N GLN A 129 2.86 -3.24 -0.54
CA GLN A 129 2.13 -2.76 -1.71
C GLN A 129 1.54 -1.37 -1.45
N VAL A 130 1.57 -0.53 -2.49
CA VAL A 130 0.91 0.77 -2.50
C VAL A 130 -0.06 0.89 -3.66
N GLN A 131 -1.10 1.71 -3.50
CA GLN A 131 -2.12 1.96 -4.50
C GLN A 131 -2.23 3.45 -4.83
N TYR A 132 -2.33 3.79 -6.12
CA TYR A 132 -2.59 5.16 -6.54
C TYR A 132 -3.91 5.70 -5.98
N ILE A 133 -3.86 6.90 -5.40
CA ILE A 133 -5.04 7.65 -4.94
C ILE A 133 -5.26 8.88 -5.82
N THR A 134 -4.29 9.77 -5.88
CA THR A 134 -4.41 11.04 -6.61
C THR A 134 -3.05 11.59 -7.04
N HIS A 135 -3.04 12.58 -7.93
CA HIS A 135 -1.85 13.35 -8.28
C HIS A 135 -2.16 14.83 -8.51
N ASP A 136 -1.14 15.69 -8.45
CA ASP A 136 -1.25 17.09 -8.84
C ASP A 136 -1.35 17.22 -10.37
N SER A 137 -2.57 17.40 -10.86
CA SER A 137 -2.86 17.57 -12.29
C SER A 137 -2.44 18.93 -12.85
N LYS A 138 -2.09 19.92 -12.01
CA LYS A 138 -1.69 21.26 -12.49
C LYS A 138 -0.22 21.32 -12.91
N SER A 139 0.62 20.50 -12.30
CA SER A 139 2.04 20.44 -12.59
C SER A 139 2.30 19.36 -13.62
N ASN A 140 2.72 19.73 -14.84
CA ASN A 140 3.04 18.73 -15.86
C ASN A 140 4.30 17.92 -15.52
N TYR A 141 5.19 18.47 -14.68
CA TYR A 141 6.36 17.80 -14.12
C TYR A 141 6.96 18.66 -12.97
N PRO A 142 7.51 18.05 -11.91
CA PRO A 142 7.35 16.64 -11.59
C PRO A 142 5.91 16.34 -11.14
N VAL A 143 5.47 15.11 -11.37
CA VAL A 143 4.15 14.62 -10.98
C VAL A 143 4.19 14.22 -9.51
N ARG A 144 3.43 14.91 -8.67
CA ARG A 144 3.26 14.56 -7.27
C ARG A 144 2.09 13.63 -7.13
N VAL A 145 2.30 12.48 -6.51
CA VAL A 145 1.33 11.39 -6.39
C VAL A 145 1.18 11.03 -4.93
N ASP A 146 -0.07 10.87 -4.49
CA ASP A 146 -0.38 10.25 -3.20
C ASP A 146 -0.66 8.77 -3.43
N LEU A 147 0.11 7.93 -2.74
CA LEU A 147 -0.01 6.47 -2.77
C LEU A 147 -0.49 5.97 -1.41
N LEU A 148 -1.52 5.13 -1.37
CA LEU A 148 -1.99 4.48 -0.15
C LEU A 148 -1.20 3.19 0.09
N SER A 149 -0.53 3.06 1.24
CA SER A 149 0.14 1.83 1.67
C SER A 149 -0.86 0.85 2.28
N LEU A 150 -0.98 -0.32 1.67
CA LEU A 150 -1.94 -1.36 2.07
C LEU A 150 -1.50 -2.15 3.31
N GLU A 151 -0.21 -2.10 3.61
CA GLU A 151 0.45 -2.83 4.69
C GLU A 151 1.03 -1.90 5.77
N TYR A 152 0.63 -0.62 5.78
CA TYR A 152 1.06 0.34 6.81
C TYR A 152 0.61 -0.10 8.21
N ASP A 153 1.58 -0.21 9.10
CA ASP A 153 1.38 -0.52 10.52
C ASP A 153 2.27 0.36 11.40
N LYS A 154 1.71 1.43 11.97
CA LYS A 154 2.44 2.28 12.94
C LYS A 154 2.84 1.53 14.21
N SER A 155 2.19 0.40 14.51
CA SER A 155 2.52 -0.44 15.68
C SER A 155 3.59 -1.49 15.38
N THR A 156 4.15 -1.47 14.18
CA THR A 156 5.20 -2.39 13.76
C THR A 156 6.35 -2.39 14.76
N LYS A 157 6.82 -3.60 15.08
CA LYS A 157 8.03 -3.81 15.87
C LYS A 157 9.29 -3.83 15.00
N ASN A 158 9.15 -3.66 13.68
CA ASN A 158 10.28 -3.61 12.77
C ASN A 158 10.89 -2.20 12.79
N ASP A 159 12.10 -2.09 13.32
CA ASP A 159 12.81 -0.81 13.45
C ASP A 159 13.02 -0.10 12.10
N SER A 160 13.23 -0.84 11.02
CA SER A 160 13.47 -0.25 9.69
C SER A 160 12.21 0.42 9.14
N LEU A 161 11.04 -0.21 9.29
CA LEU A 161 9.77 0.40 8.91
C LEU A 161 9.45 1.59 9.80
N LYS A 162 9.67 1.47 11.12
CA LYS A 162 9.45 2.55 12.05
C LYS A 162 10.28 3.79 11.69
N ASP A 163 11.57 3.61 11.44
CA ASP A 163 12.46 4.69 11.03
C ASP A 163 11.98 5.38 9.74
N ILE A 164 11.45 4.62 8.78
CA ILE A 164 10.91 5.13 7.51
C ILE A 164 9.58 5.87 7.71
N TYR A 165 8.67 5.32 8.51
CA TYR A 165 7.36 5.92 8.79
C TYR A 165 7.47 7.22 9.59
N GLU A 166 8.46 7.30 10.48
CA GLU A 166 8.71 8.48 11.32
C GLU A 166 9.58 9.53 10.61
N TRP A 167 10.31 9.16 9.55
CA TRP A 167 11.16 10.09 8.82
C TRP A 167 10.35 11.21 8.17
N LYS A 168 10.86 12.44 8.28
CA LYS A 168 10.34 13.60 7.57
C LYS A 168 11.45 14.37 6.83
N PRO A 169 11.12 15.14 5.78
CA PRO A 169 12.10 15.93 5.04
C PRO A 169 12.95 16.86 5.93
N GLU A 170 12.38 17.37 7.03
CA GLU A 170 13.07 18.24 7.99
C GLU A 170 14.13 17.51 8.83
N ASP A 171 14.17 16.17 8.77
CA ASP A 171 15.20 15.36 9.40
C ASP A 171 16.43 15.13 8.51
N SER A 172 16.37 15.58 7.26
CA SER A 172 17.52 15.54 6.35
C SER A 172 18.73 16.27 6.98
N GLY A 173 19.87 15.59 7.03
CA GLY A 173 21.12 16.12 7.61
C GLY A 173 21.30 15.94 9.13
N LYS A 174 20.33 15.35 9.86
CA LYS A 174 20.52 14.95 11.26
C LYS A 174 21.20 13.58 11.33
N THR A 175 22.39 13.49 11.95
CA THR A 175 23.12 12.21 12.07
C THR A 175 22.36 11.20 12.95
N THR A 176 22.37 9.93 12.53
CA THR A 176 21.81 8.79 13.29
C THR A 176 22.42 8.62 14.69
N LEU A 177 23.63 9.13 14.92
CA LEU A 177 24.28 9.16 16.24
C LEU A 177 23.59 10.09 17.25
N ASN A 178 22.79 11.06 16.80
CA ASN A 178 21.97 11.91 17.67
C ASN A 178 20.52 11.38 17.83
N LYS A 179 20.14 10.31 17.13
CA LYS A 179 18.81 9.67 17.25
C LYS A 179 18.73 8.65 18.41
N THR A 180 19.85 8.19 18.97
CA THR A 180 19.89 7.27 20.12
C THR A 180 19.45 7.90 21.45
N ASN A 181 19.24 9.22 21.48
CA ASN A 181 18.63 9.94 22.61
C ASN A 181 17.13 10.18 22.44
N TYR A 182 16.43 9.37 21.63
CA TYR A 182 15.03 9.08 21.94
C TYR A 182 15.01 8.23 23.20
N SER A 183 15.16 8.92 24.32
CA SER A 183 14.75 8.44 25.63
C SER A 183 13.47 7.63 25.47
N SER A 184 13.53 6.41 25.97
CA SER A 184 12.43 5.47 26.19
C SER A 184 11.40 6.05 27.18
N GLY A 185 10.97 7.28 26.94
CA GLY A 185 9.80 7.86 27.56
C GLY A 185 8.60 7.09 27.06
N LYS A 186 7.99 6.29 27.95
CA LYS A 186 6.65 5.75 27.77
C LYS A 186 5.72 6.84 27.23
N LYS A 187 5.48 6.86 25.92
CA LYS A 187 4.30 7.51 25.35
C LYS A 187 3.36 6.41 24.89
N ARG A 188 2.43 6.11 25.79
CA ARG A 188 1.21 5.36 25.51
C ARG A 188 0.52 5.98 24.29
N THR A 189 0.23 5.12 23.32
CA THR A 189 -1.06 4.96 22.62
C THR A 189 -1.75 6.25 22.17
N ASN A 190 -1.81 6.46 20.85
CA ASN A 190 -3.05 6.43 20.09
C ASN A 190 -2.78 6.62 18.60
N TYR A 191 -3.24 5.67 17.78
CA TYR A 191 -3.77 6.03 16.46
C TYR A 191 -5.07 6.76 16.74
N SER A 192 -5.01 8.08 16.83
CA SER A 192 -6.21 8.89 17.01
C SER A 192 -6.98 8.88 15.69
N LYS A 193 -8.31 8.64 15.77
CA LYS A 193 -9.26 8.92 14.68
C LYS A 193 -8.86 10.25 14.02
N PRO A 194 -8.56 10.28 12.71
CA PRO A 194 -8.24 11.52 12.03
C PRO A 194 -9.36 12.54 12.25
N GLY A 195 -8.99 13.78 12.60
CA GLY A 195 -9.97 14.84 12.85
C GLY A 195 -10.66 15.39 11.59
N LYS A 196 -10.31 14.85 10.41
CA LYS A 196 -10.86 15.20 9.10
C LYS A 196 -10.83 13.94 8.22
N THR A 197 -11.90 13.71 7.47
CA THR A 197 -12.07 12.62 6.48
C THR A 197 -11.58 12.97 5.09
N GLU A 198 -11.42 14.27 4.85
CA GLU A 198 -11.06 14.83 3.56
C GLU A 198 -10.02 15.94 3.75
N ARG A 199 -9.00 15.96 2.89
CA ARG A 199 -8.04 17.06 2.80
C ARG A 199 -8.24 17.81 1.49
N ARG A 200 -8.27 19.14 1.54
CA ARG A 200 -8.21 19.99 0.33
C ARG A 200 -6.80 19.93 -0.28
N GLY A 201 -6.59 18.98 -1.18
CA GLY A 201 -5.85 19.17 -2.41
C GLY A 201 -6.82 19.52 -3.55
N LEU A 202 -6.34 19.66 -4.78
CA LEU A 202 -7.21 19.97 -5.95
C LEU A 202 -8.20 18.85 -6.30
N VAL A 203 -8.08 17.70 -5.65
CA VAL A 203 -9.10 16.67 -5.45
C VAL A 203 -9.10 16.32 -3.95
N THR A 204 -10.27 16.10 -3.36
CA THR A 204 -10.40 15.63 -1.97
C THR A 204 -9.74 14.27 -1.83
N SER A 205 -8.55 14.23 -1.23
CA SER A 205 -7.90 12.97 -0.86
C SER A 205 -8.61 12.45 0.40
N ARG A 206 -9.13 11.21 0.31
CA ARG A 206 -9.74 10.51 1.46
C ARG A 206 -8.64 10.32 2.49
N VAL A 207 -8.87 10.70 3.75
CA VAL A 207 -7.91 10.57 4.84
C VAL A 207 -8.44 9.55 5.84
N GLY A 208 -7.59 8.63 6.29
CA GLY A 208 -7.95 7.67 7.33
C GLY A 208 -8.48 6.33 6.84
N GLN A 209 -8.38 6.04 5.55
CA GLN A 209 -8.82 4.76 5.00
C GLN A 209 -8.01 3.58 5.54
N GLY A 210 -6.69 3.75 5.76
CA GLY A 210 -5.85 2.76 6.40
C GLY A 210 -6.12 2.62 7.90
N TRP A 211 -6.39 3.73 8.61
CA TRP A 211 -6.86 3.65 10.00
C TRP A 211 -8.19 2.88 10.08
N TYR A 212 -9.15 3.23 9.24
CA TYR A 212 -10.45 2.55 9.13
C TYR A 212 -10.26 1.06 8.85
N ARG A 213 -9.44 0.72 7.84
CA ARG A 213 -9.10 -0.68 7.52
C ARG A 213 -8.54 -1.42 8.72
N GLN A 214 -7.62 -0.81 9.49
CA GLN A 214 -7.04 -1.44 10.68
C GLN A 214 -8.06 -1.66 11.80
N GLU A 215 -8.98 -0.72 12.01
CA GLU A 215 -10.03 -0.88 13.01
C GLU A 215 -11.05 -1.95 12.59
N VAL A 216 -11.42 -2.01 11.30
CA VAL A 216 -12.25 -3.09 10.75
C VAL A 216 -11.52 -4.44 10.88
N LEU A 217 -10.23 -4.52 10.54
CA LEU A 217 -9.43 -5.73 10.74
C LEU A 217 -9.46 -6.22 12.19
N LYS A 218 -9.26 -5.33 13.16
CA LYS A 218 -9.32 -5.67 14.59
C LYS A 218 -10.71 -6.12 15.03
N LYS A 219 -11.76 -5.42 14.58
CA LYS A 219 -13.16 -5.72 14.91
C LYS A 219 -13.52 -7.14 14.51
N TRP A 220 -13.03 -7.59 13.36
CA TRP A 220 -13.32 -8.91 12.79
C TRP A 220 -12.26 -9.98 13.11
N ASP A 221 -11.43 -9.77 14.15
CA ASP A 221 -10.35 -10.69 14.55
C ASP A 221 -9.46 -11.12 13.37
N TYR A 222 -9.19 -10.18 12.47
CA TYR A 222 -8.37 -10.36 11.26
C TYR A 222 -8.87 -11.46 10.31
N LYS A 223 -10.17 -11.79 10.36
CA LYS A 223 -10.80 -12.84 9.55
C LYS A 223 -11.97 -12.30 8.76
N CYS A 224 -12.17 -12.83 7.56
CA CYS A 224 -13.38 -12.58 6.79
C CYS A 224 -14.61 -12.92 7.65
N GLY A 225 -15.55 -11.98 7.76
CA GLY A 225 -16.77 -12.15 8.58
C GLY A 225 -17.62 -13.33 8.16
N VAL A 226 -17.59 -13.70 6.88
CA VAL A 226 -18.43 -14.78 6.35
C VAL A 226 -17.69 -16.11 6.24
N THR A 227 -16.46 -16.09 5.71
CA THR A 227 -15.71 -17.33 5.40
C THR A 227 -14.77 -17.75 6.53
N GLY A 228 -14.45 -16.84 7.46
CA GLY A 228 -13.43 -17.05 8.49
C GLY A 228 -11.98 -17.04 7.97
N SER A 229 -11.76 -16.78 6.67
CA SER A 229 -10.41 -16.71 6.08
C SER A 229 -9.55 -15.62 6.74
N ASP A 230 -8.33 -15.95 7.14
CA ASP A 230 -7.38 -15.07 7.83
C ASP A 230 -6.25 -14.58 6.90
N ILE A 231 -6.42 -14.72 5.58
CA ILE A 231 -5.46 -14.24 4.59
C ILE A 231 -5.60 -12.72 4.46
N ILE A 232 -5.15 -11.97 5.48
CA ILE A 232 -5.31 -10.51 5.64
C ILE A 232 -5.06 -9.72 4.34
N LYS A 233 -4.08 -10.16 3.54
CA LYS A 233 -3.65 -9.52 2.28
C LYS A 233 -4.74 -9.46 1.21
N ILE A 234 -5.68 -10.40 1.21
CA ILE A 234 -6.80 -10.42 0.26
C ILE A 234 -8.10 -9.89 0.88
N LEU A 235 -8.13 -9.68 2.20
CA LEU A 235 -9.34 -9.21 2.87
C LEU A 235 -9.57 -7.73 2.57
N ILE A 236 -10.83 -7.37 2.33
CA ILE A 236 -11.25 -6.02 1.97
C ILE A 236 -12.16 -5.48 3.08
N SER A 237 -11.89 -4.25 3.52
CA SER A 237 -12.71 -3.55 4.50
C SER A 237 -13.80 -2.77 3.75
N SER A 238 -14.92 -3.42 3.48
CA SER A 238 -16.06 -2.88 2.74
C SER A 238 -16.90 -1.99 3.66
N HIS A 239 -17.45 -0.89 3.13
CA HIS A 239 -18.36 -0.01 3.87
C HIS A 239 -19.81 -0.48 3.71
N ILE A 240 -20.56 -0.59 4.81
CA ILE A 240 -21.99 -0.97 4.80
C ILE A 240 -22.80 0.14 4.12
N VAL A 241 -22.64 1.37 4.63
CA VAL A 241 -23.09 2.60 4.00
C VAL A 241 -21.96 3.07 3.09
N PRO A 242 -22.14 3.10 1.75
CA PRO A 242 -21.08 3.47 0.83
C PRO A 242 -20.50 4.85 1.13
N TRP A 243 -19.19 5.03 0.96
CA TRP A 243 -18.48 6.29 1.22
C TRP A 243 -19.15 7.55 0.65
N LYS A 244 -19.78 7.45 -0.52
CA LYS A 244 -20.47 8.56 -1.20
C LYS A 244 -21.75 9.02 -0.48
N ASP A 245 -22.34 8.12 0.30
CA ASP A 245 -23.61 8.31 1.02
C ASP A 245 -23.35 8.51 2.53
N SER A 246 -22.14 8.22 3.01
CA SER A 246 -21.72 8.41 4.40
C SER A 246 -21.35 9.86 4.75
N ASP A 247 -21.61 10.24 5.99
CA ASP A 247 -21.04 11.43 6.60
C ASP A 247 -19.58 11.23 7.06
N ASP A 248 -18.96 12.29 7.61
CA ASP A 248 -17.56 12.25 8.03
C ASP A 248 -17.30 11.37 9.26
N GLU A 249 -18.31 11.12 10.08
CA GLU A 249 -18.17 10.18 11.20
C GLU A 249 -18.27 8.74 10.71
N GLU A 250 -19.25 8.44 9.86
CA GLU A 250 -19.55 7.13 9.27
C GLU A 250 -18.44 6.62 8.34
N LYS A 251 -17.77 7.52 7.60
CA LYS A 251 -16.61 7.18 6.76
C LYS A 251 -15.46 6.56 7.54
N LEU A 252 -15.34 6.91 8.82
CA LEU A 252 -14.31 6.47 9.76
C LEU A 252 -14.94 5.73 10.95
N ASP A 253 -16.11 5.12 10.78
CA ASP A 253 -16.72 4.29 11.82
C ASP A 253 -16.48 2.82 11.50
N SER A 254 -15.74 2.11 12.35
CA SER A 254 -15.57 0.65 12.19
C SER A 254 -16.88 -0.13 12.30
N ASP A 255 -17.94 0.46 12.87
CA ASP A 255 -19.28 -0.12 12.85
C ASP A 255 -19.94 -0.07 11.48
N ASN A 256 -19.51 0.85 10.63
CA ASN A 256 -19.86 0.90 9.21
C ASN A 256 -18.99 -0.03 8.35
N GLY A 257 -18.21 -0.94 8.94
CA GLY A 257 -17.26 -1.79 8.22
C GLY A 257 -17.46 -3.29 8.36
N ILE A 258 -17.43 -3.98 7.22
CA ILE A 258 -17.43 -5.46 7.12
C ILE A 258 -16.11 -5.90 6.48
N LEU A 259 -15.50 -6.95 7.04
CA LEU A 259 -14.29 -7.54 6.47
C LEU A 259 -14.65 -8.74 5.58
N LEU A 260 -14.48 -8.61 4.26
CA LEU A 260 -14.91 -9.60 3.28
C LEU A 260 -13.74 -10.18 2.48
N SER A 261 -13.94 -11.37 1.92
CA SER A 261 -13.07 -11.92 0.88
C SER A 261 -13.34 -11.20 -0.45
N PRO A 262 -12.41 -11.25 -1.44
CA PRO A 262 -12.57 -10.52 -2.70
C PRO A 262 -13.88 -10.82 -3.44
N ASP A 263 -14.31 -12.08 -3.46
CA ASP A 263 -15.55 -12.47 -4.16
C ASP A 263 -16.79 -11.93 -3.44
N LEU A 264 -16.81 -11.98 -2.10
CA LEU A 264 -17.91 -11.46 -1.31
C LEU A 264 -18.00 -9.93 -1.38
N ASP A 265 -16.86 -9.25 -1.26
CA ASP A 265 -16.76 -7.79 -1.42
C ASP A 265 -17.28 -7.36 -2.79
N GLY A 266 -16.81 -8.00 -3.87
CA GLY A 266 -17.23 -7.68 -5.23
C GLY A 266 -18.72 -7.91 -5.50
N LEU A 267 -19.35 -8.87 -4.82
CA LEU A 267 -20.80 -9.08 -4.87
C LEU A 267 -21.55 -8.04 -4.01
N PHE A 268 -21.04 -7.73 -2.82
CA PHE A 268 -21.62 -6.79 -1.88
C PHE A 268 -21.66 -5.36 -2.45
N ASP A 269 -20.53 -4.88 -2.97
CA ASP A 269 -20.39 -3.54 -3.58
C ASP A 269 -21.31 -3.34 -4.80
N LYS A 270 -21.70 -4.43 -5.47
CA LYS A 270 -22.62 -4.43 -6.61
C LYS A 270 -24.08 -4.67 -6.23
N TYR A 271 -24.39 -4.75 -4.93
CA TYR A 271 -25.72 -5.06 -4.40
C TYR A 271 -26.26 -6.41 -4.90
N LEU A 272 -25.37 -7.36 -5.18
CA LEU A 272 -25.73 -8.73 -5.57
C LEU A 272 -25.89 -9.64 -4.35
N ILE A 273 -25.21 -9.30 -3.25
CA ILE A 273 -25.49 -9.84 -1.91
C ILE A 273 -25.62 -8.70 -0.89
N SER A 274 -26.24 -8.99 0.24
CA SER A 274 -26.26 -8.16 1.44
C SER A 274 -26.42 -9.06 2.67
N PHE A 275 -26.65 -8.50 3.85
CA PHE A 275 -26.90 -9.24 5.08
C PHE A 275 -28.06 -8.59 5.82
N ASP A 276 -28.91 -9.39 6.46
CA ASP A 276 -29.97 -8.88 7.33
C ASP A 276 -29.46 -8.60 8.76
N ASP A 277 -30.35 -8.11 9.62
CA ASP A 277 -30.03 -7.76 11.01
C ASP A 277 -29.62 -8.97 11.87
N SER A 278 -29.92 -10.20 11.42
CA SER A 278 -29.47 -11.44 12.07
C SER A 278 -28.10 -11.93 11.56
N GLY A 279 -27.58 -11.24 10.53
CA GLY A 279 -26.35 -11.57 9.83
C GLY A 279 -26.53 -12.61 8.74
N GLU A 280 -27.75 -13.04 8.42
CA GLU A 280 -28.00 -14.00 7.34
C GLU A 280 -27.79 -13.34 5.98
N ILE A 281 -27.20 -14.07 5.03
CA ILE A 281 -26.95 -13.55 3.69
C ILE A 281 -28.26 -13.35 2.91
N LEU A 282 -28.41 -12.16 2.35
CA LEU A 282 -29.45 -11.80 1.38
C LEU A 282 -28.86 -11.91 -0.02
N ILE A 283 -29.47 -12.71 -0.89
CA ILE A 283 -28.98 -12.96 -2.25
C ILE A 283 -29.94 -12.32 -3.25
N SER A 284 -29.40 -11.51 -4.16
CA SER A 284 -30.17 -10.89 -5.25
C SER A 284 -30.71 -11.94 -6.22
N ASN A 285 -31.94 -11.74 -6.70
CA ASN A 285 -32.54 -12.56 -7.76
C ASN A 285 -31.84 -12.43 -9.13
N LYS A 286 -30.85 -11.53 -9.24
CA LYS A 286 -30.01 -11.38 -10.43
C LYS A 286 -28.92 -12.45 -10.54
N LEU A 287 -28.66 -13.21 -9.47
CA LEU A 287 -27.70 -14.32 -9.48
C LEU A 287 -28.42 -15.64 -9.69
N THR A 288 -27.89 -16.43 -10.63
CA THR A 288 -28.35 -17.80 -10.89
C THR A 288 -27.75 -18.78 -9.89
N GLU A 289 -28.39 -19.95 -9.70
CA GLU A 289 -27.85 -21.01 -8.84
C GLU A 289 -26.49 -21.53 -9.32
N GLU A 290 -26.24 -21.52 -10.63
CA GLU A 290 -24.96 -21.91 -11.21
C GLU A 290 -23.84 -20.92 -10.85
N GLU A 291 -24.10 -19.61 -10.96
CA GLU A 291 -23.14 -18.56 -10.56
C GLU A 291 -22.83 -18.62 -9.06
N LEU A 292 -23.87 -18.81 -8.23
CA LEU A 292 -23.70 -18.97 -6.78
C LEU A 292 -22.81 -20.18 -6.47
N LYS A 293 -23.03 -21.31 -7.15
CA LYS A 293 -22.22 -22.52 -6.98
C LYS A 293 -20.77 -22.31 -7.42
N LEU A 294 -20.54 -21.60 -8.53
CA LEU A 294 -19.19 -21.27 -9.03
C LEU A 294 -18.41 -20.39 -8.05
N LEU A 295 -19.10 -19.44 -7.42
CA LEU A 295 -18.52 -18.52 -6.43
C LEU A 295 -18.51 -19.10 -5.01
N GLY A 296 -19.02 -20.31 -4.81
CA GLY A 296 -19.12 -20.95 -3.50
C GLY A 296 -20.12 -20.29 -2.55
N ILE A 297 -21.01 -19.43 -3.05
CA ILE A 297 -22.01 -18.70 -2.26
C ILE A 297 -23.22 -19.58 -2.01
N ASN A 298 -23.70 -19.62 -0.77
CA ASN A 298 -24.89 -20.37 -0.41
C ASN A 298 -25.71 -19.64 0.68
N LYS A 299 -26.98 -19.99 0.81
CA LYS A 299 -27.94 -19.33 1.71
C LYS A 299 -27.65 -19.51 3.21
N ASN A 300 -26.74 -20.41 3.59
CA ASN A 300 -26.38 -20.64 4.99
C ASN A 300 -25.20 -19.76 5.44
N MET A 301 -24.64 -18.96 4.53
CA MET A 301 -23.58 -18.01 4.85
C MET A 301 -24.11 -16.89 5.74
N ARG A 302 -23.28 -16.47 6.70
CA ARG A 302 -23.62 -15.43 7.66
C ARG A 302 -22.39 -14.67 8.14
N LEU A 303 -22.62 -13.45 8.64
CA LEU A 303 -21.63 -12.62 9.36
C LEU A 303 -21.34 -13.13 10.77
#